data_AF-A0A0J9BDW3-F1
#
_entry.id   AF-A0A0J9BDW3-F1
#
_cell.length_a   1.000
_cell.length_b   1.000
_cell.length_c   1.000
_cell.angle_alpha   90.00
_cell.angle_beta   90.00
_cell.angle_gamma   90.00
#
_symmetry.space_group_name_H-M   'P 1'
#
loop_
_entity.id
_entity.type
_entity.pdbx_description
1 polymer ?
#
loop_
_entity_poly.entity_id
_entity_poly.type
_entity_poly.pdbx_seq_one_letter_code
_entity_poly.pdbx_strand_id
1 'polypeptide(L)'
;MNYLNNNPIIIGIEHGYGNIKTAHTYFRTGVTVHDRESTFKNDLLIYEGRYYTIGEGHKEFAADKMTDSDYYILTLAAIGRELNIRHLSSARVHLAAGLPLTWVSEQKDAFRAYLLQKETADFTF
;
A
#
# COMPACT_ATOMS: atom_id res chain seq x y z
N MET A 1 -15.84 -4.38 -23.39
CA MET A 1 -14.97 -5.56 -23.60
C MET A 1 -13.55 -5.09 -23.37
N ASN A 2 -13.06 -5.20 -22.13
CA ASN A 2 -11.73 -4.68 -21.78
C ASN A 2 -10.71 -5.77 -22.01
N TYR A 3 -9.80 -5.56 -22.94
CA TYR A 3 -8.56 -6.32 -23.04
C TYR A 3 -7.76 -6.03 -21.76
N LEU A 4 -7.92 -6.86 -20.74
CA LEU A 4 -6.93 -6.91 -19.66
C LEU A 4 -5.63 -7.31 -20.33
N ASN A 5 -4.73 -6.34 -20.49
CA ASN A 5 -3.35 -6.61 -20.84
C ASN A 5 -2.88 -7.68 -19.85
N ASN A 6 -2.64 -8.89 -20.33
CA ASN A 6 -2.27 -10.02 -19.47
C ASN A 6 -0.89 -9.81 -18.82
N ASN A 7 -0.16 -8.80 -19.27
CA ASN A 7 1.12 -8.39 -18.70
C ASN A 7 0.89 -7.65 -17.38
N PRO A 8 1.64 -8.02 -16.33
CA PRO A 8 1.52 -7.35 -15.06
C PRO A 8 2.06 -5.92 -15.19
N ILE A 9 1.40 -4.96 -14.56
CA ILE A 9 1.98 -3.64 -14.36
C ILE A 9 2.99 -3.71 -13.22
N ILE A 10 4.15 -3.09 -13.40
CA ILE A 10 5.17 -3.03 -12.34
C ILE A 10 4.92 -1.77 -11.53
N ILE A 11 4.77 -1.91 -10.21
CA ILE A 11 4.66 -0.79 -9.29
C ILE A 11 5.81 -0.90 -8.29
N GLY A 12 6.72 0.07 -8.35
CA GLY A 12 7.77 0.25 -7.36
C GLY A 12 7.23 1.02 -6.15
N ILE A 13 7.47 0.48 -4.95
CA ILE A 13 7.03 1.11 -3.69
C ILE A 13 8.22 1.16 -2.73
N GLU A 14 8.59 2.37 -2.33
CA GLU A 14 9.55 2.64 -1.26
C GLU A 14 8.79 2.79 0.06
N HIS A 15 8.89 1.78 0.94
CA HIS A 15 8.24 1.79 2.24
C HIS A 15 9.12 2.50 3.29
N GLY A 16 9.14 3.83 3.29
CA GLY A 16 9.82 4.61 4.33
C GLY A 16 9.00 4.69 5.63
N TYR A 17 9.64 5.08 6.74
CA TYR A 17 8.93 5.32 8.01
C TYR A 17 8.11 6.60 7.99
N GLY A 18 8.60 7.65 7.35
CA GLY A 18 7.88 8.93 7.24
C GLY A 18 6.90 8.96 6.07
N ASN A 19 7.29 8.38 4.94
CA ASN A 19 6.55 8.45 3.68
C ASN A 19 6.62 7.13 2.92
N ILE A 20 5.53 6.85 2.20
CA ILE A 20 5.51 5.91 1.09
C ILE A 20 5.77 6.68 -0.20
N LYS A 21 6.63 6.16 -1.08
CA LYS A 21 6.86 6.74 -2.40
C LYS A 21 6.66 5.71 -3.50
N THR A 22 6.06 6.16 -4.58
CA THR A 22 5.92 5.44 -5.84
C THR A 22 6.50 6.30 -6.97
N ALA A 23 6.38 5.84 -8.22
CA ALA A 23 6.87 6.61 -9.36
C ALA A 23 6.14 7.96 -9.54
N HIS A 24 4.84 8.02 -9.23
CA HIS A 24 4.02 9.22 -9.47
C HIS A 24 3.53 9.91 -8.20
N THR A 25 3.64 9.27 -7.02
CA THR A 25 3.08 9.80 -5.78
C THR A 25 4.01 9.63 -4.59
N TYR A 26 3.80 10.48 -3.58
CA TYR A 26 4.29 10.23 -2.24
C TYR A 26 3.20 10.64 -1.24
N PHE A 27 3.13 9.95 -0.11
CA PHE A 27 2.20 10.27 0.96
C PHE A 27 2.76 9.83 2.31
N ARG A 28 2.30 10.46 3.39
CA ARG A 28 2.79 10.12 4.73
C ARG A 28 2.25 8.76 5.17
N THR A 29 2.96 8.10 6.08
CA THR A 29 2.67 6.73 6.52
C THR A 29 1.64 6.63 7.64
N GLY A 30 1.05 7.74 8.07
CA GLY A 30 -0.01 7.71 9.08
C GLY A 30 -1.23 6.94 8.59
N VAL A 31 -1.74 6.04 9.43
CA VAL A 31 -2.95 5.25 9.19
C VAL A 31 -3.85 5.38 10.41
N THR A 32 -5.07 5.87 10.20
CA THR A 32 -6.10 5.91 11.25
C THR A 32 -7.26 5.02 10.83
N VAL A 33 -7.63 4.07 11.69
CA VAL A 33 -8.71 3.10 11.42
C VAL A 33 -10.02 3.58 12.06
N HIS A 34 -11.11 3.43 11.32
CA HIS A 34 -12.47 3.76 11.76
C HIS A 34 -13.42 2.58 11.50
N ASP A 35 -14.43 2.45 12.36
CA ASP A 35 -15.48 1.41 12.22
C ASP A 35 -16.63 1.84 11.28
N ARG A 36 -16.65 3.10 10.85
CA ARG A 36 -17.65 3.68 9.96
C ARG A 36 -17.00 4.65 9.00
N GLU A 37 -17.68 4.95 7.89
CA GLU A 37 -17.23 5.95 6.94
C GLU A 37 -17.05 7.30 7.63
N SER A 38 -15.84 7.84 7.56
CA SER A 38 -15.53 9.19 8.06
C SER A 38 -16.17 10.23 7.14
N THR A 39 -16.53 11.38 7.69
CA THR A 39 -17.04 12.52 6.91
C THR A 39 -15.97 13.07 5.94
N PHE A 40 -14.70 12.82 6.23
CA PHE A 40 -13.57 13.17 5.38
C PHE A 40 -13.27 12.03 4.40
N LYS A 41 -13.40 12.30 3.10
CA LYS A 41 -13.24 11.28 2.04
C LYS A 41 -11.88 11.30 1.35
N ASN A 42 -11.08 12.34 1.55
CA ASN A 42 -9.75 12.40 0.93
C ASN A 42 -8.84 11.35 1.57
N ASP A 43 -8.13 10.60 0.73
CA ASP A 43 -7.20 9.56 1.14
C ASP A 43 -7.83 8.47 2.04
N LEU A 44 -9.12 8.18 1.81
CA LEU A 44 -9.87 7.12 2.47
C LEU A 44 -9.75 5.80 1.70
N LEU A 45 -9.19 4.78 2.35
CA LEU A 45 -9.17 3.41 1.84
C LEU A 45 -10.22 2.56 2.57
N ILE A 46 -11.01 1.78 1.83
CA ILE A 46 -11.97 0.82 2.39
C ILE A 46 -11.53 -0.59 2.03
N TYR A 47 -11.26 -1.41 3.04
CA TYR A 47 -10.79 -2.79 2.86
C TYR A 47 -11.29 -3.67 4.00
N GLU A 48 -11.76 -4.88 3.68
CA GLU A 48 -12.29 -5.86 4.65
C GLU A 48 -13.30 -5.27 5.67
N GLY A 49 -14.16 -4.36 5.22
CA GLY A 49 -15.20 -3.73 6.04
C GLY A 49 -14.72 -2.64 7.01
N ARG A 50 -13.43 -2.26 6.92
CA ARG A 50 -12.80 -1.20 7.72
C ARG A 50 -12.53 0.04 6.86
N TYR A 51 -12.45 1.20 7.51
CA TYR A 51 -12.21 2.50 6.89
C TYR A 51 -10.88 3.05 7.38
N TYR A 52 -9.96 3.35 6.45
CA TYR A 52 -8.60 3.77 6.75
C TYR A 52 -8.34 5.16 6.19
N THR A 53 -8.10 6.13 7.06
CA THR A 53 -7.62 7.46 6.65
C THR A 53 -6.10 7.41 6.52
N ILE A 54 -5.57 7.74 5.34
CA ILE A 54 -4.16 7.61 4.99
C ILE A 54 -3.50 8.99 4.91
N GLY A 55 -2.30 9.12 5.47
CA GLY A 55 -1.46 10.33 5.30
C GLY A 55 -1.53 11.35 6.44
N GLU A 56 -2.35 11.12 7.46
CA GLU A 56 -2.37 11.96 8.67
C GLU A 56 -1.28 11.52 9.65
N GLY A 57 -0.21 12.32 9.76
CA GLY A 57 0.93 12.01 10.64
C GLY A 57 1.97 11.11 9.97
N HIS A 58 2.64 10.26 10.74
CA HIS A 58 3.64 9.29 10.25
C HIS A 58 3.82 8.17 11.28
N LYS A 59 4.23 6.99 10.82
CA LYS A 59 4.66 5.91 11.70
C LYS A 59 5.95 6.27 12.41
N GLU A 60 6.00 5.96 13.70
CA GLU A 60 7.25 5.97 14.45
C GLU A 60 8.21 4.90 13.91
N PHE A 61 9.50 5.07 14.22
CA PHE A 61 10.49 4.09 13.87
C PHE A 61 10.20 2.77 14.61
N ALA A 62 10.04 1.69 13.85
CA ALA A 62 9.91 0.33 14.34
C ALA A 62 10.93 -0.55 13.62
N ALA A 63 11.61 -1.41 14.38
CA ALA A 63 12.61 -2.28 13.81
C ALA A 63 11.98 -3.24 12.78
N ASP A 64 10.97 -3.98 13.22
CA ASP A 64 10.17 -4.78 12.33
C ASP A 64 9.00 -3.95 11.77
N LYS A 65 8.87 -3.91 10.44
CA LYS A 65 7.77 -3.21 9.75
C LYS A 65 6.50 -4.06 9.63
N MET A 66 6.56 -5.32 10.04
CA MET A 66 5.46 -6.28 9.92
C MET A 66 4.74 -6.49 11.25
N THR A 67 5.01 -5.63 12.24
CA THR A 67 4.39 -5.71 13.58
C THR A 67 2.89 -5.44 13.57
N ASP A 68 2.40 -4.78 12.53
CA ASP A 68 1.00 -4.44 12.33
C ASP A 68 0.62 -4.51 10.84
N SER A 69 -0.66 -4.25 10.55
CA SER A 69 -1.20 -4.27 9.20
C SER A 69 -0.94 -3.00 8.38
N ASP A 70 -0.34 -1.96 8.96
CA ASP A 70 -0.36 -0.64 8.33
C ASP A 70 0.42 -0.62 7.02
N TYR A 71 1.60 -1.25 6.95
CA TYR A 71 2.37 -1.27 5.70
C TYR A 71 1.67 -2.05 4.59
N TYR A 72 0.83 -3.03 4.91
CA TYR A 72 -0.05 -3.67 3.93
C TYR A 72 -1.14 -2.71 3.44
N ILE A 73 -1.82 -2.00 4.35
CA ILE A 73 -2.83 -0.99 4.00
C ILE A 73 -2.22 0.15 3.17
N LEU A 74 -1.06 0.65 3.58
CA LEU A 74 -0.29 1.65 2.85
C LEU A 74 0.13 1.16 1.46
N THR A 75 0.40 -0.15 1.31
CA THR A 75 0.67 -0.76 0.00
C THR A 75 -0.57 -0.74 -0.89
N LEU A 76 -1.74 -1.08 -0.36
CA LEU A 76 -3.00 -0.97 -1.11
C LEU A 76 -3.29 0.47 -1.53
N ALA A 77 -3.07 1.45 -0.63
CA ALA A 77 -3.22 2.87 -0.96
C ALA A 77 -2.26 3.32 -2.08
N ALA A 78 -1.00 2.88 -2.03
CA ALA A 78 -0.02 3.16 -3.08
C ALA A 78 -0.44 2.56 -4.44
N ILE A 79 -0.92 1.32 -4.45
CA ILE A 79 -1.48 0.67 -5.65
C ILE A 79 -2.68 1.45 -6.17
N GLY A 80 -3.64 1.79 -5.30
CA GLY A 80 -4.83 2.56 -5.64
C GLY A 80 -4.51 3.90 -6.31
N ARG A 81 -3.57 4.66 -5.74
CA ARG A 81 -3.08 5.92 -6.34
C ARG A 81 -2.48 5.72 -7.74
N GLU A 82 -1.60 4.73 -7.89
CA GLU A 82 -0.93 4.45 -9.17
C GLU A 82 -1.93 3.95 -10.23
N LEU A 83 -2.92 3.15 -9.84
CA LEU A 83 -4.01 2.71 -10.73
C LEU A 83 -4.90 3.88 -11.14
N ASN A 84 -5.27 4.76 -10.21
CA ASN A 84 -6.08 5.95 -10.47
C ASN A 84 -5.42 6.87 -11.50
N ILE A 85 -4.11 7.13 -11.35
CA ILE A 85 -3.31 7.92 -12.32
C ILE A 85 -3.29 7.28 -13.71
N ARG A 86 -3.35 5.95 -13.79
CA ARG A 86 -3.44 5.19 -15.05
C ARG A 86 -4.87 5.01 -15.56
N HIS A 87 -5.86 5.54 -14.84
CA HIS A 87 -7.28 5.35 -15.11
C HIS A 87 -7.71 3.87 -15.18
N LEU A 88 -7.12 3.04 -14.31
CA LEU A 88 -7.43 1.61 -14.18
C LEU A 88 -8.17 1.35 -12.87
N SER A 89 -9.19 0.49 -12.91
CA SER A 89 -9.89 -0.01 -11.72
C SER A 89 -9.43 -1.42 -11.29
N SER A 90 -8.66 -2.11 -12.13
CA SER A 90 -8.11 -3.43 -11.85
C SER A 90 -6.84 -3.66 -12.67
N ALA A 91 -5.90 -4.43 -12.12
CA ALA A 91 -4.69 -4.84 -12.82
C ALA A 91 -4.04 -6.05 -12.13
N ARG A 92 -3.28 -6.84 -12.90
CA ARG A 92 -2.27 -7.74 -12.31
C ARG A 92 -1.05 -6.89 -11.95
N VAL A 93 -0.66 -6.85 -10.68
CA VAL A 93 0.44 -6.01 -10.21
C VAL A 93 1.66 -6.88 -9.88
N HIS A 94 2.82 -6.48 -10.39
CA HIS A 94 4.12 -6.96 -9.93
C HIS A 94 4.71 -5.92 -8.97
N LEU A 95 4.73 -6.25 -7.68
CA LEU A 95 5.24 -5.37 -6.63
C LEU A 95 6.76 -5.43 -6.54
N ALA A 96 7.41 -4.30 -6.81
CA ALA A 96 8.83 -4.09 -6.54
C ALA A 96 8.96 -3.26 -5.25
N ALA A 97 9.00 -3.95 -4.10
CA ALA A 97 9.03 -3.32 -2.79
C ALA A 97 10.47 -3.08 -2.29
N GLY A 98 10.71 -1.92 -1.69
CA GLY A 98 12.00 -1.53 -1.12
C GLY A 98 12.04 -1.61 0.41
N LEU A 99 13.11 -2.20 0.95
CA LEU A 99 13.48 -2.12 2.36
C LEU A 99 14.80 -1.34 2.52
N PRO A 100 15.02 -0.68 3.67
CA PRO A 100 16.32 -0.07 3.95
C PRO A 100 17.42 -1.14 3.97
N LEU A 101 18.60 -0.79 3.46
CA LEU A 101 19.72 -1.73 3.23
C LEU A 101 20.09 -2.53 4.48
N THR A 102 20.05 -1.90 5.66
CA THR A 102 20.36 -2.55 6.95
C THR A 102 19.48 -3.77 7.26
N TRP A 103 18.29 -3.85 6.66
CA TRP A 103 17.25 -4.83 7.03
C TRP A 103 16.99 -5.85 5.92
N VAL A 104 17.46 -5.58 4.70
CA VAL A 104 17.13 -6.39 3.53
C VAL A 104 17.67 -7.81 3.62
N SER A 105 18.83 -8.02 4.25
CA SER A 105 19.43 -9.35 4.39
C SER A 105 18.61 -10.28 5.29
N GLU A 106 17.93 -9.72 6.29
CA GLU A 106 17.23 -10.50 7.32
C GLU A 106 15.71 -10.52 7.11
N GLN A 107 15.12 -9.41 6.66
CA GLN A 107 13.66 -9.24 6.62
C GLN A 107 13.04 -9.42 5.22
N LYS A 108 13.83 -9.52 4.14
CA LYS A 108 13.30 -9.53 2.77
C LYS A 108 12.24 -10.61 2.53
N ASP A 109 12.49 -11.84 2.95
CA ASP A 109 11.57 -12.95 2.67
C ASP A 109 10.29 -12.86 3.50
N ALA A 110 10.41 -12.45 4.77
CA ALA A 110 9.26 -12.19 5.63
C ALA A 110 8.42 -11.03 5.09
N PHE A 111 9.06 -9.93 4.66
CA PHE A 111 8.36 -8.77 4.10
C PHE A 111 7.68 -9.09 2.78
N ARG A 112 8.32 -9.91 1.94
CA ARG A 112 7.70 -10.44 0.73
C ARG A 112 6.47 -11.28 1.06
N ALA A 113 6.56 -12.18 2.03
CA ALA A 113 5.42 -13.01 2.45
C ALA A 113 4.28 -12.16 3.02
N TYR A 114 4.61 -11.14 3.82
CA TYR A 114 3.65 -10.18 4.37
C TYR A 114 2.92 -9.39 3.29
N LEU A 115 3.63 -8.82 2.31
CA LEU A 115 3.01 -8.05 1.23
C LEU A 115 2.17 -8.93 0.28
N LEU A 116 2.57 -10.20 0.11
CA LEU A 116 1.89 -11.18 -0.74
C LEU A 116 0.95 -12.11 0.05
N GLN A 117 0.57 -11.72 1.28
CA GLN A 117 -0.29 -12.54 2.14
C GLN A 117 -1.68 -12.78 1.54
N LYS A 118 -2.11 -11.96 0.58
CA LYS A 118 -3.30 -12.17 -0.26
C LYS A 118 -2.89 -12.20 -1.73
N GLU A 119 -3.39 -13.19 -2.46
CA GLU A 119 -3.20 -13.27 -3.92
C GLU A 119 -3.99 -12.18 -4.66
N THR A 120 -5.17 -11.84 -4.16
CA THR A 120 -6.07 -10.81 -4.69
C THR A 120 -6.56 -9.91 -3.56
N ALA A 121 -6.78 -8.63 -3.84
CA ALA A 121 -7.35 -7.69 -2.89
C ALA A 121 -8.34 -6.75 -3.60
N ASP A 122 -9.58 -6.76 -3.14
CA ASP A 122 -10.63 -5.83 -3.56
C ASP A 122 -10.77 -4.74 -2.50
N PHE A 123 -10.65 -3.48 -2.91
CA PHE A 123 -10.72 -2.31 -2.02
C PHE A 123 -11.23 -1.09 -2.78
N THR A 124 -11.66 -0.08 -2.03
CA THR A 124 -12.01 1.25 -2.55
C THR A 124 -10.94 2.25 -2.14
N PHE A 125 -10.54 3.13 -3.06
CA PHE A 125 -9.58 4.21 -2.83
C PHE A 125 -9.92 5.42 -3.72
#